data_AF-A0A225UFI2-F1
#
_entry.id   AF-A0A225UFI2-F1
#
_cell.length_a   1.000
_cell.length_b   1.000
_cell.length_c   1.000
_cell.angle_alpha   90.00
_cell.angle_beta   90.00
_cell.angle_gamma   90.00
#
_symmetry.space_group_name_H-M   'P 1'
#
loop_
_entity.id
_entity.type
_entity.pdbx_description
1 polymer ?
#
loop_
_entity_poly.entity_id
_entity_poly.type
_entity_poly.pdbx_seq_one_letter_code
_entity_poly.pdbx_strand_id
1 'polypeptide(L)'
;MALPSLLRFCDFLEHRLHTSNVALLRRIMRDFYAGNEHTLQDFMRLGASAVTVMPVERKGPQHVKEAQRLLTEQIEQTTPSEAANTEAGQPELCVFRFLLARVATKNILWLRDLFHEFCQGRDEMLREFVRRGNVPISLLPVDIQALCMAPLPPPPLMMDTM
;
A
#
# COMPACT_ATOMS: atom_id res chain seq x y z
N MET A 1 -12.93 10.39 0.88
CA MET A 1 -12.93 9.19 1.72
C MET A 1 -11.83 9.25 2.77
N ALA A 2 -12.20 8.95 4.02
CA ALA A 2 -11.44 9.20 5.23
C ALA A 2 -10.57 7.99 5.63
N LEU A 3 -9.52 8.24 6.41
CA LEU A 3 -8.66 7.25 7.08
C LEU A 3 -9.35 5.92 7.48
N PRO A 4 -10.60 5.89 8.00
CA PRO A 4 -11.34 4.64 8.25
C PRO A 4 -11.37 3.65 7.09
N SER A 5 -11.61 4.07 5.84
CA SER A 5 -11.68 3.16 4.69
C SER A 5 -10.33 2.51 4.41
N LEU A 6 -9.23 3.26 4.55
CA LEU A 6 -7.87 2.75 4.40
C LEU A 6 -7.51 1.74 5.50
N LEU A 7 -7.95 2.00 6.73
CA LEU A 7 -7.74 1.07 7.84
C LEU A 7 -8.53 -0.22 7.64
N ARG A 8 -9.80 -0.13 7.23
CA ARG A 8 -10.61 -1.32 6.89
C ARG A 8 -10.04 -2.08 5.71
N PHE A 9 -9.51 -1.39 4.71
CA PHE A 9 -8.81 -2.03 3.60
C PHE A 9 -7.59 -2.82 4.08
N CYS A 10 -6.80 -2.27 5.02
CA CYS A 10 -5.70 -3.01 5.63
C CYS A 10 -6.19 -4.28 6.34
N ASP A 11 -7.28 -4.18 7.10
CA ASP A 11 -7.89 -5.33 7.77
C ASP A 11 -8.39 -6.37 6.75
N PHE A 12 -9.01 -5.91 5.66
CA PHE A 12 -9.47 -6.75 4.55
C PHE A 12 -8.31 -7.52 3.90
N LEU A 13 -7.18 -6.86 3.64
CA LEU A 13 -5.98 -7.51 3.12
C LEU A 13 -5.44 -8.57 4.08
N GLU A 14 -5.42 -8.31 5.39
CA GLU A 14 -4.95 -9.27 6.41
C GLU A 14 -5.84 -10.52 6.50
N HIS A 15 -7.13 -10.40 6.18
CA HIS A 15 -8.05 -11.52 6.12
C HIS A 15 -8.02 -12.24 4.77
N ARG A 16 -7.81 -11.55 3.64
CA ARG A 16 -7.79 -12.21 2.32
C ARG A 16 -6.44 -12.80 1.95
N LEU A 17 -5.34 -12.17 2.36
CA LEU A 17 -4.01 -12.45 1.83
C LEU A 17 -2.99 -12.72 2.94
N HIS A 18 -1.89 -13.39 2.57
CA HIS A 18 -0.69 -13.39 3.40
C HIS A 18 -0.02 -12.03 3.34
N THR A 19 0.12 -11.40 4.49
CA THR A 19 0.70 -10.07 4.62
C THR A 19 1.74 -10.05 5.73
N SER A 20 2.61 -9.05 5.70
CA SER A 20 3.62 -8.80 6.73
C SER A 20 3.72 -7.30 6.99
N ASN A 21 3.79 -6.93 8.27
CA ASN A 21 3.91 -5.55 8.74
C ASN A 21 2.79 -4.61 8.26
N VAL A 22 1.57 -5.09 8.02
CA VAL A 22 0.43 -4.21 7.67
C VAL A 22 0.06 -3.26 8.81
N ALA A 23 0.32 -3.64 10.06
CA ALA A 23 0.21 -2.72 11.21
C ALA A 23 1.09 -1.47 11.05
N LEU A 24 2.27 -1.59 10.44
CA LEU A 24 3.12 -0.44 10.12
C LEU A 24 2.44 0.45 9.07
N LEU A 25 1.89 -0.15 8.01
CA LEU A 25 1.17 0.60 6.98
C LEU A 25 0.00 1.39 7.58
N ARG A 26 -0.79 0.75 8.46
CA ARG A 26 -1.86 1.40 9.21
C ARG A 26 -1.35 2.59 10.03
N ARG A 27 -0.18 2.47 10.65
CA ARG A 27 0.43 3.54 11.44
C ARG A 27 0.94 4.68 10.56
N ILE A 28 1.61 4.39 9.45
CA ILE A 28 2.03 5.40 8.44
C ILE A 28 0.82 6.17 7.92
N MET A 29 -0.28 5.49 7.62
CA MET A 29 -1.52 6.14 7.18
C MET A 29 -2.09 7.06 8.27
N ARG A 30 -2.17 6.60 9.53
CA ARG A 30 -2.63 7.45 10.65
C ARG A 30 -1.77 8.71 10.82
N ASP A 31 -0.46 8.54 10.76
CA ASP A 31 0.52 9.61 10.86
C ASP A 31 0.33 10.64 9.74
N PHE A 32 0.22 10.18 8.49
CA PHE A 32 -0.05 11.03 7.33
C PHE A 32 -1.32 11.88 7.50
N TYR A 33 -2.43 11.27 7.94
CA TYR A 33 -3.68 12.00 8.17
C TYR A 33 -3.63 12.92 9.39
N ALA A 34 -2.71 12.68 10.33
CA ALA A 34 -2.40 13.59 11.43
C ALA A 34 -1.40 14.69 11.05
N GLY A 35 -1.01 14.78 9.77
CA GLY A 35 -0.06 15.79 9.27
C GLY A 35 1.37 15.56 9.74
N ASN A 36 1.73 14.33 10.09
CA ASN A 36 3.06 13.99 10.58
C ASN A 36 3.68 12.82 9.78
N GLU A 37 4.99 12.67 9.87
CA GLU A 37 5.74 11.62 9.16
C GLU A 37 6.65 10.80 10.09
N HIS A 38 6.44 10.91 11.41
CA HIS A 38 7.35 10.39 12.41
C HIS A 38 7.54 8.88 12.28
N THR A 39 6.45 8.12 12.15
CA THR A 39 6.55 6.67 11.96
C THR A 39 7.36 6.33 10.73
N LEU A 40 7.18 7.04 9.61
CA LEU A 40 7.94 6.74 8.40
C LEU A 40 9.42 7.08 8.55
N GLN A 41 9.74 8.23 9.18
CA GLN A 41 11.12 8.66 9.43
C GLN A 41 11.86 7.74 10.40
N ASP A 42 11.23 7.39 11.52
CA ASP A 42 11.78 6.46 12.49
C ASP A 42 12.04 5.11 11.83
N PHE A 43 11.15 4.68 10.95
CA PHE A 43 11.28 3.41 10.28
C PHE A 43 12.42 3.41 9.23
N MET A 44 12.58 4.50 8.48
CA MET A 44 13.74 4.69 7.60
C MET A 44 15.06 4.66 8.38
N ARG A 45 15.11 5.30 9.56
CA ARG A 45 16.30 5.35 10.43
C ARG A 45 16.64 4.00 11.05
N LEU A 46 15.62 3.25 11.49
CA LEU A 46 15.80 1.98 12.18
C LEU A 46 16.02 0.79 11.21
N GLY A 47 16.00 1.04 9.90
CA GLY A 47 16.22 -0.01 8.89
C GLY A 47 15.19 -1.13 8.96
N ALA A 48 13.97 -0.82 9.37
CA ALA A 48 13.01 -1.84 9.78
C ALA A 48 12.35 -2.56 8.58
N SER A 49 11.64 -3.65 8.87
CA SER A 49 11.13 -4.64 7.91
C SER A 49 10.16 -4.12 6.84
N ALA A 50 10.28 -4.59 5.60
CA ALA A 50 9.35 -4.23 4.53
C ALA A 50 7.88 -4.55 4.87
N VAL A 51 6.95 -3.68 4.46
CA VAL A 51 5.53 -4.06 4.36
C VAL A 51 5.37 -4.90 3.12
N THR A 52 4.76 -6.08 3.24
CA THR A 52 4.57 -6.97 2.10
C THR A 52 3.16 -7.53 2.07
N VAL A 53 2.56 -7.56 0.88
CA VAL A 53 1.30 -8.26 0.58
C VAL A 53 1.61 -9.30 -0.49
N MET A 54 1.48 -10.56 -0.11
CA MET A 54 1.77 -11.71 -0.96
C MET A 54 0.51 -12.11 -1.75
N PRO A 55 0.64 -12.58 -3.00
CA PRO A 55 -0.47 -13.06 -3.80
C PRO A 55 -0.87 -14.49 -3.39
N VAL A 56 -1.05 -14.72 -2.09
CA VAL A 56 -1.39 -16.01 -1.50
C VAL A 56 -2.62 -15.82 -0.62
N GLU A 57 -3.71 -16.48 -0.97
CA GLU A 57 -4.96 -16.39 -0.21
C GLU A 57 -4.89 -17.10 1.14
N ARG A 58 -5.54 -16.50 2.14
CA ARG A 58 -5.87 -17.18 3.39
C ARG A 58 -7.19 -17.92 3.23
N LYS A 59 -7.15 -19.25 3.38
CA LYS A 59 -8.31 -20.15 3.14
C LYS A 59 -9.12 -20.48 4.40
N GLY A 60 -8.90 -19.78 5.52
CA GLY A 60 -9.64 -20.04 6.76
C GLY A 60 -11.10 -19.59 6.66
N PRO A 61 -12.09 -20.38 7.13
CA PRO A 61 -13.51 -20.01 7.04
C PRO A 61 -13.83 -18.71 7.76
N GLN A 62 -13.19 -18.46 8.91
CA GLN A 62 -13.31 -17.18 9.64
C GLN A 62 -12.74 -16.01 8.84
N HIS A 63 -11.59 -16.21 8.18
CA HIS A 63 -10.97 -15.18 7.35
C HIS A 63 -11.84 -14.79 6.15
N VAL A 64 -12.42 -15.77 5.47
CA VAL A 64 -13.35 -15.54 4.35
C VAL A 64 -14.58 -14.77 4.81
N LYS A 65 -15.18 -15.18 5.94
CA LYS A 65 -16.37 -14.53 6.50
C LYS A 65 -16.10 -13.07 6.88
N GLU A 66 -15.00 -12.79 7.57
CA GLU A 66 -14.65 -11.43 7.96
C GLU A 66 -14.33 -10.54 6.74
N ALA A 67 -13.62 -11.07 5.75
CA ALA A 67 -13.35 -10.32 4.53
C ALA A 67 -14.63 -9.97 3.75
N GLN A 68 -15.59 -10.90 3.68
CA GLN A 68 -16.91 -10.63 3.08
C GLN A 68 -17.69 -9.59 3.88
N ARG A 69 -17.69 -9.68 5.21
CA ARG A 69 -18.32 -8.68 6.09
C ARG A 69 -17.75 -7.28 5.82
N LEU A 70 -16.42 -7.15 5.76
CA LEU A 70 -15.75 -5.87 5.50
C LEU A 70 -16.10 -5.28 4.13
N LEU A 71 -16.25 -6.10 3.08
CA LEU A 71 -16.71 -5.66 1.77
C LEU A 71 -18.16 -5.16 1.82
N THR A 72 -19.06 -5.91 2.46
CA THR A 72 -20.47 -5.51 2.62
C THR A 72 -20.61 -4.20 3.39
N GLU A 73 -19.89 -4.06 4.50
CA GLU A 73 -19.89 -2.82 5.31
C GLU A 73 -19.35 -1.61 4.54
N GLN A 74 -18.39 -1.83 3.64
CA GLN A 74 -17.87 -0.79 2.78
C GLN A 74 -18.90 -0.34 1.73
N ILE A 75 -19.68 -1.26 1.17
CA ILE A 75 -20.78 -0.97 0.23
C ILE A 75 -21.86 -0.12 0.90
N GLU A 76 -22.28 -0.50 2.12
CA GLU A 76 -23.32 0.21 2.87
C GLU A 76 -22.94 1.67 3.17
N GLN A 77 -21.65 1.93 3.39
CA GLN A 77 -21.13 3.27 3.64
C GLN A 77 -20.95 4.11 2.38
N THR A 78 -21.01 3.50 1.19
CA THR A 78 -20.79 4.17 -0.11
C THR A 78 -22.12 4.48 -0.81
N THR A 79 -23.20 4.70 -0.06
CA THR A 79 -24.56 4.98 -0.59
C THR A 79 -24.61 6.24 -1.49
N PRO A 80 -25.54 6.29 -2.47
CA PRO A 80 -25.29 6.81 -3.82
C PRO A 80 -25.16 8.35 -3.98
N SER A 81 -25.22 9.13 -2.90
CA SER A 81 -25.14 10.60 -2.99
C SER A 81 -23.72 11.12 -3.31
N GLU A 82 -22.68 10.33 -3.06
CA GLU A 82 -21.28 10.70 -3.34
C GLU A 82 -20.79 10.27 -4.73
N ALA A 83 -21.54 9.41 -5.43
CA ALA A 83 -21.18 8.92 -6.76
C ALA A 83 -21.27 10.00 -7.86
N ALA A 84 -21.95 11.12 -7.61
CA ALA A 84 -22.19 12.17 -8.61
C ALA A 84 -21.14 13.31 -8.62
N ASN A 85 -20.30 13.44 -7.59
CA ASN A 85 -19.47 14.65 -7.40
C ASN A 85 -17.96 14.39 -7.30
N THR A 86 -17.45 13.29 -7.84
CA THR A 86 -16.01 12.98 -7.74
C THR A 86 -15.24 13.34 -9.02
N GLU A 87 -15.37 14.58 -9.49
CA GLU A 87 -14.53 15.15 -10.56
C GLU A 87 -13.53 16.22 -10.05
N ALA A 88 -13.44 16.46 -8.74
CA ALA A 88 -12.46 17.40 -8.18
C ALA A 88 -11.49 16.68 -7.22
N GLY A 89 -10.32 16.27 -7.72
CA GLY A 89 -9.11 15.98 -6.93
C GLY A 89 -9.27 15.04 -5.72
N GLN A 90 -9.37 13.74 -5.96
CA GLN A 90 -9.59 12.74 -4.92
C GLN A 90 -8.50 12.72 -3.81
N PRO A 91 -8.87 12.90 -2.52
CA PRO A 91 -7.99 12.68 -1.36
C PRO A 91 -7.39 11.26 -1.28
N GLU A 92 -8.04 10.29 -1.93
CA GLU A 92 -7.60 8.89 -2.03
C GLU A 92 -6.22 8.77 -2.67
N LEU A 93 -5.92 9.63 -3.65
CA LEU A 93 -4.63 9.65 -4.33
C LEU A 93 -3.50 10.22 -3.46
N CYS A 94 -3.82 10.99 -2.41
CA CYS A 94 -2.81 11.73 -1.65
C CYS A 94 -1.89 10.81 -0.84
N VAL A 95 -2.45 9.79 -0.15
CA VAL A 95 -1.62 8.87 0.64
C VAL A 95 -0.76 7.96 -0.24
N PHE A 96 -1.31 7.48 -1.38
CA PHE A 96 -0.52 6.64 -2.30
C PHE A 96 0.53 7.46 -3.05
N ARG A 97 0.25 8.73 -3.39
CA ARG A 97 1.26 9.66 -3.91
C ARG A 97 2.35 9.96 -2.89
N PHE A 98 1.96 10.16 -1.63
CA PHE A 98 2.89 10.33 -0.53
C PHE A 98 3.81 9.11 -0.39
N LEU A 99 3.25 7.91 -0.36
CA LEU A 99 4.03 6.67 -0.31
C LEU A 99 4.97 6.54 -1.53
N LEU A 100 4.47 6.76 -2.75
CA LEU A 100 5.28 6.75 -3.97
C LEU A 100 6.49 7.70 -3.89
N ALA A 101 6.34 8.86 -3.26
CA ALA A 101 7.40 9.85 -3.14
C ALA A 101 8.41 9.55 -2.01
N ARG A 102 8.02 8.77 -1.00
CA ARG A 102 8.79 8.62 0.25
C ARG A 102 9.32 7.22 0.49
N VAL A 103 8.77 6.20 -0.15
CA VAL A 103 9.20 4.80 0.03
C VAL A 103 9.55 4.14 -1.29
N ALA A 104 10.55 3.26 -1.28
CA ALA A 104 10.81 2.38 -2.41
C ALA A 104 9.68 1.36 -2.47
N THR A 105 9.08 1.18 -3.64
CA THR A 105 7.92 0.30 -3.77
C THR A 105 8.07 -0.68 -4.92
N LYS A 106 7.46 -1.85 -4.75
CA LYS A 106 7.22 -2.82 -5.81
C LYS A 106 5.70 -2.95 -5.96
N ASN A 107 5.20 -2.67 -7.15
CA ASN A 107 3.78 -2.81 -7.50
C ASN A 107 2.80 -1.97 -6.64
N ILE A 108 3.19 -0.78 -6.15
CA ILE A 108 2.26 0.06 -5.36
C ILE A 108 0.99 0.47 -6.13
N LEU A 109 1.05 0.54 -7.46
CA LEU A 109 -0.14 0.80 -8.28
C LEU A 109 -1.21 -0.28 -8.08
N TRP A 110 -0.80 -1.55 -7.91
CA TRP A 110 -1.74 -2.62 -7.53
C TRP A 110 -2.37 -2.36 -6.17
N LEU A 111 -1.61 -1.89 -5.18
CA LEU A 111 -2.18 -1.58 -3.87
C LEU A 111 -3.23 -0.48 -3.93
N ARG A 112 -2.95 0.56 -4.72
CA ARG A 112 -3.88 1.67 -4.97
C ARG A 112 -5.15 1.18 -5.67
N ASP A 113 -4.98 0.37 -6.70
CA ASP A 113 -6.11 -0.07 -7.53
C ASP A 113 -6.97 -1.12 -6.77
N LEU A 114 -6.34 -1.99 -5.96
CA LEU A 114 -7.03 -2.88 -5.00
C LEU A 114 -7.83 -2.09 -3.97
N PHE A 115 -7.29 -0.97 -3.46
CA PHE A 115 -8.01 -0.10 -2.54
C PHE A 115 -9.21 0.57 -3.22
N HIS A 116 -9.03 1.04 -4.45
CA HIS A 116 -10.10 1.68 -5.22
C HIS A 116 -11.26 0.71 -5.50
N GLU A 117 -10.95 -0.55 -5.85
CA GLU A 117 -11.98 -1.59 -5.98
C GLU A 117 -12.64 -1.93 -4.64
N PHE A 118 -11.86 -2.05 -3.56
CA PHE A 118 -12.40 -2.27 -2.23
C PHE A 118 -13.41 -1.18 -1.84
N CYS A 119 -13.10 0.08 -2.12
CA CYS A 119 -14.03 1.20 -1.88
C CYS A 119 -15.34 1.07 -2.66
N GLN A 120 -15.33 0.38 -3.79
CA GLN A 120 -16.52 0.09 -4.61
C GLN A 120 -17.21 -1.22 -4.22
N GLY A 121 -16.73 -1.92 -3.18
CA GLY A 121 -17.25 -3.22 -2.77
C GLY A 121 -16.86 -4.37 -3.70
N ARG A 122 -15.81 -4.19 -4.49
CA ARG A 122 -15.33 -5.10 -5.53
C ARG A 122 -14.03 -5.79 -5.10
N ASP A 123 -13.77 -6.98 -5.64
CA ASP A 123 -12.57 -7.79 -5.33
C ASP A 123 -11.96 -8.50 -6.54
N GLU A 124 -12.36 -8.15 -7.76
CA GLU A 124 -11.91 -8.75 -9.01
C GLU A 124 -10.39 -8.62 -9.18
N MET A 125 -9.83 -7.45 -8.91
CA MET A 125 -8.39 -7.20 -8.98
C MET A 125 -7.63 -7.96 -7.90
N LEU A 126 -8.23 -8.21 -6.73
CA LEU A 126 -7.62 -9.05 -5.71
C LEU A 126 -7.52 -10.50 -6.20
N ARG A 127 -8.59 -11.02 -6.82
CA ARG A 127 -8.57 -12.36 -7.41
C ARG A 127 -7.56 -12.46 -8.54
N GLU A 128 -7.46 -11.43 -9.38
CA GLU A 128 -6.45 -11.37 -10.44
C GLU A 128 -5.03 -11.32 -9.88
N PHE A 129 -4.79 -10.54 -8.83
CA PHE A 129 -3.50 -10.47 -8.13
C PHE A 129 -3.08 -11.85 -7.60
N VAL A 130 -4.00 -12.57 -6.95
CA VAL A 130 -3.78 -13.95 -6.49
C VAL A 130 -3.54 -14.90 -7.66
N ARG A 131 -4.37 -14.82 -8.70
CA ARG A 131 -4.29 -15.69 -9.88
C ARG A 131 -2.93 -15.56 -10.58
N ARG A 132 -2.39 -14.34 -10.66
CA ARG A 132 -1.05 -14.11 -11.23
C ARG A 132 0.04 -14.73 -10.36
N GLY A 133 -0.08 -14.65 -9.03
CA GLY A 133 0.73 -15.40 -8.07
C GLY A 133 2.24 -15.09 -8.07
N ASN A 134 2.70 -14.19 -8.93
CA ASN A 134 4.10 -14.13 -9.36
C ASN A 134 4.91 -13.03 -8.67
N VAL A 135 4.27 -11.95 -8.21
CA VAL A 135 5.00 -10.80 -7.64
C VAL A 135 4.24 -10.20 -6.46
N PRO A 136 4.88 -10.06 -5.28
CA PRO A 136 4.27 -9.37 -4.15
C PRO A 136 4.19 -7.86 -4.37
N ILE A 137 3.33 -7.22 -3.59
CA ILE A 137 3.36 -5.78 -3.36
C ILE A 137 4.25 -5.55 -2.15
N SER A 138 5.25 -4.68 -2.28
CA SER A 138 6.18 -4.37 -1.20
C SER A 138 6.39 -2.88 -1.05
N LEU A 139 6.45 -2.41 0.20
CA LEU A 139 6.82 -1.04 0.57
C LEU A 139 8.06 -1.14 1.45
N LEU A 140 9.16 -0.59 0.92
CA LEU A 140 10.44 -0.48 1.60
C LEU A 140 10.67 0.99 1.93
N PRO A 141 10.57 1.37 3.20
CA PRO A 141 10.95 2.69 3.67
C PRO A 141 12.45 2.85 3.57
N VAL A 142 12.87 3.52 2.50
CA VAL A 142 14.24 3.88 2.22
C VAL A 142 14.25 5.39 2.07
N ASP A 143 15.30 6.03 2.56
CA ASP A 143 15.46 7.47 2.33
C ASP A 143 15.80 7.72 0.85
N ILE A 144 14.75 7.85 0.02
CA ILE A 144 14.88 8.13 -1.42
C ILE A 144 15.64 9.44 -1.64
N GLN A 145 15.49 10.42 -0.74
CA GLN A 145 16.19 11.70 -0.88
C GLN A 145 17.70 11.50 -0.66
N ALA A 146 18.09 10.72 0.35
CA ALA A 146 19.49 10.34 0.52
C ALA A 146 20.03 9.52 -0.66
N LEU A 147 19.23 8.61 -1.25
CA LEU A 147 19.63 7.83 -2.42
C LEU A 147 19.85 8.70 -3.67
N CYS A 148 18.97 9.67 -3.93
CA CYS A 148 19.12 10.59 -5.07
C CYS A 148 20.34 11.51 -4.93
N MET A 149 20.80 11.77 -3.70
CA MET A 149 21.96 12.61 -3.41
C MET A 149 23.27 11.80 -3.30
N ALA A 150 23.22 10.48 -3.47
CA ALA A 150 24.41 9.63 -3.39
C ALA A 150 25.37 9.94 -4.55
N PRO A 151 26.68 10.12 -4.28
CA PRO A 151 27.67 10.30 -5.34
C PRO A 151 27.67 9.11 -6.29
N LEU A 152 27.74 9.37 -7.59
CA LEU A 152 27.93 8.31 -8.59
C LEU A 152 29.23 7.55 -8.29
N PRO A 153 29.26 6.22 -8.49
CA PRO A 153 30.49 5.46 -8.34
C PRO A 153 31.57 6.04 -9.28
N PRO A 154 32.84 6.06 -8.86
CA PRO A 154 33.91 6.54 -9.71
C PRO A 154 33.95 5.72 -11.01
N PRO A 155 34.27 6.35 -12.16
CA PRO A 155 34.37 5.64 -13.42
C PRO A 155 35.39 4.49 -13.28
N PRO A 156 35.14 3.35 -13.94
CA PRO A 156 36.07 2.23 -13.88
C PRO A 156 37.45 2.69 -14.37
N LEU A 157 38.48 2.39 -13.58
CA LEU A 157 39.87 2.65 -13.96
C LEU A 157 40.14 1.91 -15.28
N MET A 158 40.30 2.66 -16.37
CA MET A 158 40.83 2.10 -17.60
C MET A 158 42.28 1.70 -17.32
N MET A 159 42.53 0.40 -17.22
CA MET A 159 43.88 -0.12 -17.26
C MET A 159 44.38 0.05 -18.69
N ASP A 160 45.22 1.05 -18.90
CA ASP A 160 46.01 1.17 -20.13
C ASP A 160 46.82 -0.13 -20.28
N THR A 161 46.42 -0.91 -21.26
CA THR A 161 47.14 -2.10 -21.69
C THR A 161 48.29 -1.61 -22.57
N MET A 162 49.47 -1.47 -21.98
CA MET A 162 50.74 -1.42 -22.71
C MET A 162 51.30 -2.82 -22.90
#